data_AF-A0A7J3I1Z8-F1
#
_entry.id   AF-A0A7J3I1Z8-F1
#
_cell.length_a   1.000
_cell.length_b   1.000
_cell.length_c   1.000
_cell.angle_alpha   90.00
_cell.angle_beta   90.00
_cell.angle_gamma   90.00
#
_symmetry.space_group_name_H-M   'P 1'
#
loop_
_entity.id
_entity.type
_entity.pdbx_description
1 polymer ?
#
loop_
_entity_poly.entity_id
_entity_poly.type
_entity_poly.pdbx_seq_one_letter_code
_entity_poly.pdbx_strand_id
1 'polypeptide(L)' 'MTVISVRVSDDVKKRMERLKHINWSEVIRKAIMEVLEEEEERNLARAVLLNEKVRKKAPREWNSVEVIR' A
#
# COMPACT_ATOMS: atom_id res chain seq x y z
N MET A 1 17.15 -11.60 -3.00
CA MET A 1 16.50 -10.85 -4.10
C MET A 1 15.52 -11.79 -4.77
N THR A 2 14.27 -11.35 -4.95
CA THR A 2 13.25 -12.07 -5.70
C THR A 2 13.15 -11.46 -7.09
N VAL A 3 13.10 -12.29 -8.13
CA VAL A 3 13.00 -11.84 -9.53
C VAL A 3 11.58 -12.09 -10.01
N ILE A 4 10.99 -11.07 -10.63
CA ILE A 4 9.71 -11.17 -11.33
C ILE A 4 9.95 -10.97 -12.83
N SER A 5 9.22 -11.70 -13.67
CA SER A 5 9.23 -11.50 -15.12
C SER A 5 7.90 -10.91 -15.56
N VAL A 6 7.94 -9.75 -16.20
CA VAL A 6 6.76 -9.03 -16.67
C VAL A 6 6.70 -9.12 -18.19
N ARG A 7 5.55 -9.54 -18.72
CA ARG A 7 5.30 -9.57 -20.17
C ARG A 7 4.88 -8.17 -20.63
N VAL A 8 5.59 -7.64 -21.64
CA VAL A 8 5.28 -6.38 -22.30
C VAL A 8 5.19 -6.60 -23.80
N SER A 9 4.51 -5.73 -24.53
CA SER A 9 4.51 -5.79 -26.00
C SER A 9 5.88 -5.44 -26.58
N ASP A 10 6.15 -5.92 -27.79
CA ASP A 10 7.42 -5.68 -28.48
C ASP A 10 7.71 -4.19 -28.71
N ASP A 11 6.68 -3.38 -28.98
CA ASP A 11 6.83 -1.93 -29.12
C ASP A 11 7.37 -1.29 -27.84
N VAL A 12 6.80 -1.65 -26.69
CA VAL A 12 7.22 -1.13 -25.39
C VAL A 12 8.65 -1.55 -25.11
N LYS A 13 9.00 -2.82 -25.35
CA LYS A 13 10.38 -3.31 -25.15
C LYS A 13 11.39 -2.56 -26.02
N LYS A 14 11.06 -2.33 -27.30
CA LYS A 14 11.91 -1.53 -28.21
C LYS A 14 12.09 -0.10 -27.72
N ARG A 15 11.04 0.54 -27.22
CA ARG A 15 11.11 1.90 -26.65
C ARG A 15 11.98 1.93 -25.39
N MET A 16 11.87 0.93 -24.53
CA MET A 16 12.71 0.79 -23.34
C MET A 16 14.20 0.63 -23.70
N GLU A 17 14.50 -0.19 -24.69
CA GLU A 17 15.88 -0.44 -25.15
C GLU A 17 16.54 0.76 -25.84
N ARG A 18 15.75 1.67 -26.43
CA ARG A 18 16.25 2.94 -26.97
C ARG A 18 16.73 3.87 -25.86
N LEU A 19 16.10 3.83 -24.69
CA LEU A 19 16.39 4.68 -23.54
C LEU A 19 17.35 3.97 -22.56
N LYS A 20 18.55 3.62 -23.03
CA LYS A 20 19.53 2.82 -22.26
C LYS A 20 20.03 3.48 -20.96
N HIS A 21 19.89 4.80 -20.84
CA HIS A 21 20.30 5.54 -19.65
C HIS A 21 19.33 5.37 -18.47
N ILE A 22 18.15 4.78 -18.70
CA ILE A 22 17.12 4.60 -17.67
C ILE A 22 17.33 3.28 -16.95
N ASN A 23 17.35 3.32 -15.61
CA ASN A 23 17.29 2.11 -14.79
C ASN A 23 15.85 1.61 -14.67
N TRP A 24 15.44 0.76 -15.61
CA TRP A 24 14.08 0.21 -15.66
C TRP A 24 13.69 -0.59 -14.41
N SER A 25 14.65 -1.25 -13.77
CA SER A 25 14.38 -1.99 -12.53
C SER A 25 13.95 -1.07 -11.39
N GLU A 26 14.55 0.12 -11.30
CA GLU A 26 14.18 1.13 -10.30
C GLU A 26 12.81 1.74 -10.61
N VAL A 27 12.55 2.06 -11.88
CA VAL A 27 11.24 2.58 -12.33
C VAL A 27 10.12 1.60 -11.99
N ILE A 28 10.32 0.31 -12.30
CA ILE A 28 9.32 -0.74 -12.02
C ILE A 28 9.15 -0.93 -10.51
N ARG A 29 10.25 -0.94 -9.75
CA ARG A 29 10.18 -1.07 -8.28
C ARG A 29 9.39 0.06 -7.66
N LYS A 30 9.64 1.31 -8.07
CA LYS A 30 8.94 2.47 -7.55
C LYS A 30 7.45 2.40 -7.88
N ALA A 31 7.09 2.07 -9.12
CA ALA A 31 5.69 1.91 -9.52
C ALA A 31 4.97 0.79 -8.72
N ILE A 32 5.66 -0.33 -8.44
CA ILE A 32 5.10 -1.39 -7.60
C ILE A 32 4.86 -0.89 -6.17
N MET A 33 5.81 -0.16 -5.57
CA MET A 33 5.64 0.35 -4.21
C MET A 33 4.54 1.39 -4.11
N GLU A 34 4.43 2.31 -5.06
CA GLU A 34 3.35 3.30 -5.07
C GLU A 34 1.97 2.63 -5.07
N VAL A 35 1.78 1.59 -5.89
CA VAL A 35 0.52 0.83 -5.92
C VAL A 35 0.28 0.07 -4.62
N LEU A 36 1.32 -0.52 -4.02
CA LEU A 36 1.18 -1.23 -2.74
C LEU A 36 0.80 -0.27 -1.62
N GLU A 37 1.47 0.88 -1.52
CA GLU A 37 1.19 1.90 -0.51
C GLU A 37 -0.24 2.44 -0.64
N GLU A 38 -0.68 2.76 -1.86
CA GLU A 38 -2.06 3.22 -2.09
C GLU A 38 -3.10 2.19 -1.63
N GLU A 39 -2.89 0.91 -1.93
CA GLU A 39 -3.83 -0.15 -1.56
C GLU A 39 -3.78 -0.48 -0.06
N GLU A 40 -2.61 -0.43 0.56
CA GLU A 40 -2.44 -0.59 2.01
C GLU A 40 -3.07 0.59 2.78
N GLU A 41 -2.86 1.83 2.34
CA GLU A 41 -3.49 3.02 2.92
C GLU A 41 -5.02 2.99 2.78
N ARG A 42 -5.54 2.59 1.61
CA ARG A 42 -7.00 2.40 1.42
C ARG A 42 -7.56 1.36 2.38
N ASN A 43 -6.84 0.26 2.59
CA ASN A 43 -7.25 -0.77 3.55
C ASN A 43 -7.21 -0.26 4.99
N LEU A 44 -6.18 0.50 5.37
CA LEU A 44 -6.08 1.12 6.69
C LEU A 44 -7.23 2.12 6.92
N ALA A 45 -7.49 3.01 5.96
CA ALA A 45 -8.58 3.96 6.02
C ALA A 45 -9.93 3.26 6.16
N ARG A 46 -10.15 2.18 5.39
CA ARG A 46 -11.35 1.34 5.49
C ARG A 46 -11.47 0.66 6.86
N ALA A 47 -10.38 0.16 7.41
CA ALA A 47 -10.35 -0.46 8.73
C ALA A 47 -10.64 0.54 9.86
N VAL A 48 -10.08 1.76 9.79
CA VAL A 48 -10.37 2.85 10.73
C VAL A 48 -11.85 3.23 10.67
N LEU A 49 -12.41 3.42 9.48
CA LEU A 49 -13.83 3.74 9.30
C LEU A 49 -14.75 2.64 9.83
N LEU A 50 -14.39 1.37 9.61
CA LEU A 50 -15.14 0.25 10.15
C LEU A 50 -15.08 0.20 11.67
N ASN A 51 -13.90 0.40 12.26
CA ASN A 51 -13.71 0.47 13.70
C ASN A 51 -14.55 1.61 14.31
N GLU A 52 -14.53 2.81 13.73
CA GLU A 52 -15.35 3.93 14.20
C GLU A 52 -16.86 3.65 14.10
N LYS A 53 -17.32 2.97 13.05
CA LYS A 53 -18.73 2.55 12.94
C LYS A 53 -19.15 1.52 13.99
N VAL A 54 -18.24 0.61 14.37
CA VAL A 54 -18.50 -0.46 15.35
C VAL A 54 -18.22 0.01 16.78
N ARG A 55 -17.49 1.11 16.95
CA ARG A 55 -17.11 1.69 18.25
C ARG A 55 -18.34 2.03 19.07
N LYS A 56 -18.61 1.24 20.11
CA LYS A 56 -19.63 1.55 21.12
C LYS A 56 -19.07 2.61 22.06
N LYS A 57 -19.87 3.66 22.34
CA LYS A 57 -19.51 4.62 23.38
C LYS A 57 -19.50 3.92 24.73
N ALA A 58 -18.41 4.09 25.48
CA ALA A 58 -18.34 3.59 26.84
C ALA A 58 -19.42 4.27 27.70
N PRO A 59 -20.04 3.53 28.64
CA PRO A 59 -20.94 4.12 29.63
C PRO A 59 -20.27 5.27 30.38
N ARG A 60 -21.06 6.25 30.84
CA ARG A 60 -20.52 7.46 31.50
C ARG A 60 -19.74 7.15 32.78
N GLU A 61 -20.05 6.04 33.45
CA GLU A 61 -19.38 5.61 34.67
C GLU A 61 -18.13 4.74 34.41
N TRP A 62 -17.75 4.48 33.15
CA TRP A 62 -16.64 3.60 32.83
C TRP A 62 -15.29 4.34 32.89
N ASN A 63 -14.46 4.01 33.87
CA ASN A 63 -13.10 4.53 34.00
C ASN A 63 -12.06 3.48 33.58
N SER A 64 -11.50 3.61 32.37
CA SER A 64 -10.47 2.70 31.86
C SER A 64 -9.17 2.71 32.68
N VAL A 65 -8.89 3.80 33.39
CA VAL A 65 -7.67 3.97 34.18
C VAL A 65 -7.70 3.13 35.46
N GLU A 66 -8.89 2.92 36.02
CA GLU A 66 -9.07 2.09 37.22
C GLU A 66 -8.90 0.59 36.94
N VAL A 67 -9.14 0.15 35.70
CA VAL A 67 -9.14 -1.29 35.33
C VAL A 67 -7.75 -1.81 34.93
N ILE A 68 -6.86 -0.95 34.44
CA ILE A 68 -5.55 -1.36 33.89
C ILE A 68 -4.43 -1.35 34.97
N ARG A 69 -4.74 -0.92 36.20
CA ARG A 69 -3.74 -0.76 37.27
C ARG A 69 -3.47 -2.03 38.06
#